data_AF-I4HCD7-F1
#
_entry.id   AF-I4HCD7-F1
#
_cell.length_a   1.000
_cell.length_b   1.000
_cell.length_c   1.000
_cell.angle_alpha   90.00
_cell.angle_beta   90.00
_cell.angle_gamma   90.00
#
_symmetry.space_group_name_H-M   'P 1'
#
loop_
_entity.id
_entity.type
_entity.pdbx_description
1 polymer ?
#
loop_
_entity_poly.entity_id
_entity_poly.type
_entity_poly.pdbx_seq_one_letter_code
_entity_poly.pdbx_strand_id
1 'polypeptide(L)'
;MLAAGKWKEADEETGKVMCQAAGRTSSGWLRIEDIDSFPCEDLRIINQLWLHYSNGNFGFSIQKEIYESLGGKREYNEEIWQEFGDSVGWKEGGNWLNRHNLNFSQNAVQGHLPAFGLGKSIGLIIIPTKKNFFFSSLVQRLVTCKI
;
A
#
# COMPACT_ATOMS: atom_id res chain seq x y z
N MET A 1 14.83 1.99 9.37
CA MET A 1 14.87 2.08 7.89
C MET A 1 14.32 3.43 7.42
N LEU A 2 13.08 3.78 7.78
CA LEU A 2 12.47 5.09 7.47
C LEU A 2 13.33 6.29 7.88
N ALA A 3 13.75 6.36 9.15
CA ALA A 3 14.62 7.43 9.65
C ALA A 3 15.97 7.58 8.90
N ALA A 4 16.43 6.51 8.26
CA ALA A 4 17.68 6.47 7.51
C ALA A 4 17.46 6.68 5.99
N GLY A 5 16.24 6.99 5.55
CA GLY A 5 15.90 7.14 4.13
C GLY A 5 16.00 5.84 3.31
N LYS A 6 16.03 4.68 3.98
CA LYS A 6 16.09 3.36 3.33
C LYS A 6 14.69 2.91 2.92
N TRP A 7 14.14 3.58 1.91
CA TRP A 7 12.73 3.47 1.51
C TRP A 7 12.34 2.08 1.03
N LYS A 8 13.22 1.42 0.25
CA LYS A 8 12.98 0.08 -0.27
C LYS A 8 12.89 -0.96 0.84
N GLU A 9 13.80 -0.88 1.80
CA GLU A 9 13.84 -1.78 2.95
C GLU A 9 12.70 -1.47 3.93
N ALA A 10 12.32 -0.20 4.09
CA ALA A 10 11.14 0.19 4.87
C ALA A 10 9.83 -0.34 4.27
N ASP A 11 9.71 -0.31 2.94
CA ASP A 11 8.58 -0.89 2.20
C ASP A 11 8.48 -2.41 2.39
N GLU A 12 9.61 -3.11 2.24
CA GLU A 12 9.72 -4.56 2.53
C GLU A 12 9.34 -4.88 3.97
N GLU A 13 9.85 -4.10 4.93
CA GLU A 13 9.55 -4.31 6.34
C GLU A 13 8.09 -4.04 6.67
N THR A 14 7.49 -3.01 6.07
CA THR A 14 6.06 -2.70 6.24
C THR A 14 5.21 -3.92 5.90
N GLY A 15 5.50 -4.59 4.78
CA GLY A 15 4.83 -5.83 4.42
C GLY A 15 5.03 -6.95 5.46
N LYS A 16 6.26 -7.16 5.93
CA LYS A 16 6.57 -8.20 6.92
C LYS A 16 5.83 -7.97 8.24
N VAL A 17 5.86 -6.75 8.78
CA VAL A 17 5.19 -6.45 10.07
C VAL A 17 3.68 -6.53 9.93
N MET A 18 3.10 -6.18 8.78
CA MET A 18 1.68 -6.41 8.53
C MET A 18 1.35 -7.91 8.50
N CYS A 19 2.18 -8.74 7.86
CA CYS A 19 1.99 -10.19 7.92
C CYS A 19 2.10 -10.73 9.36
N GLN A 20 3.01 -10.20 10.18
CA GLN A 20 3.14 -10.60 11.58
C GLN A 20 1.91 -10.20 12.40
N ALA A 21 1.43 -8.97 12.27
CA ALA A 21 0.24 -8.46 12.96
C ALA A 21 -1.02 -9.29 12.63
N ALA A 22 -1.13 -9.79 11.40
CA ALA A 22 -2.23 -10.66 10.99
C ALA A 22 -2.04 -12.15 11.35
N GLY A 23 -0.93 -12.54 12.00
CA GLY A 23 -0.63 -13.95 12.29
C GLY A 23 -0.28 -14.79 11.04
N ARG A 24 0.22 -14.14 9.99
CA ARG A 24 0.47 -14.72 8.65
C ARG A 24 1.96 -14.84 8.33
N THR A 25 2.84 -14.79 9.33
CA THR A 25 4.31 -14.84 9.18
C THR A 25 4.81 -15.99 8.32
N SER A 26 4.27 -17.21 8.52
CA SER A 26 4.68 -18.41 7.76
C SER A 26 4.30 -18.37 6.29
N SER A 27 3.25 -17.60 5.95
CA SER A 27 2.81 -17.43 4.57
C SER A 27 3.52 -16.27 3.89
N GLY A 28 3.85 -15.20 4.63
CA GLY A 28 4.45 -14.01 4.06
C GLY A 28 3.51 -13.25 3.13
N TRP A 29 2.20 -13.42 3.31
CA TRP A 29 1.17 -12.75 2.51
C TRP A 29 -0.18 -12.65 3.22
N LEU A 30 -0.90 -11.56 2.99
CA LEU A 30 -2.20 -11.26 3.57
C LEU A 30 -3.31 -11.66 2.60
N ARG A 31 -4.44 -12.12 3.13
CA ARG A 31 -5.71 -12.32 2.45
C ARG A 31 -6.57 -11.06 2.59
N ILE A 32 -7.66 -10.97 1.83
CA ILE A 32 -8.59 -9.83 1.94
C ILE A 32 -9.18 -9.80 3.35
N GLU A 33 -9.50 -10.97 3.93
CA GLU A 33 -10.07 -11.06 5.28
C GLU A 33 -9.07 -10.63 6.36
N ASP A 34 -7.78 -10.85 6.12
CA ASP A 34 -6.70 -10.38 7.02
C ASP A 34 -6.63 -8.84 7.02
N ILE A 35 -6.90 -8.20 5.88
CA ILE A 35 -6.95 -6.73 5.75
C ILE A 35 -8.23 -6.16 6.35
N ASP A 36 -9.38 -6.75 6.05
CA ASP A 36 -10.68 -6.31 6.56
C ASP A 36 -10.75 -6.35 8.10
N SER A 37 -9.97 -7.24 8.74
CA SER A 37 -9.88 -7.38 10.19
C SER A 37 -8.62 -6.77 10.81
N PHE A 38 -7.73 -6.18 10.00
CA PHE A 38 -6.40 -5.72 10.44
C PHE A 38 -6.48 -4.70 11.59
N PRO A 39 -5.68 -4.80 12.67
CA PRO A 39 -5.82 -3.91 13.82
C PRO A 39 -5.62 -2.43 13.45
N CYS A 40 -6.56 -1.58 13.85
CA CYS A 40 -6.50 -0.15 13.53
C CYS A 40 -5.29 0.54 14.16
N GLU A 41 -4.87 0.10 15.34
CA GLU A 41 -3.72 0.70 16.02
C GLU A 41 -2.42 0.45 15.24
N ASP A 42 -2.22 -0.78 14.75
CA ASP A 42 -1.07 -1.12 13.91
C ASP A 42 -1.09 -0.31 12.60
N LEU A 43 -2.25 -0.16 11.94
CA LEU A 43 -2.37 0.70 10.74
C LEU A 43 -2.05 2.16 11.03
N ARG A 44 -2.51 2.71 12.16
CA ARG A 44 -2.19 4.08 12.56
C ARG A 44 -0.70 4.27 12.75
N ILE A 45 -0.05 3.36 13.47
CA ILE A 45 1.39 3.41 13.74
C ILE A 45 2.17 3.36 12.41
N ILE A 46 1.84 2.41 11.54
CA ILE A 46 2.50 2.29 10.23
C ILE A 46 2.33 3.59 9.43
N ASN A 47 1.09 4.10 9.35
CA ASN A 47 0.80 5.33 8.61
C ASN A 47 1.56 6.54 9.18
N GLN A 48 1.54 6.73 10.51
CA GLN A 48 2.22 7.84 11.18
C GLN A 48 3.74 7.79 10.97
N LEU A 49 4.34 6.60 10.99
CA LEU A 49 5.77 6.44 10.71
C LEU A 49 6.11 6.86 9.27
N TRP A 50 5.32 6.41 8.30
CA TRP A 50 5.51 6.80 6.90
C TRP A 50 5.37 8.32 6.71
N LEU A 51 4.29 8.92 7.25
CA LEU A 51 4.07 10.37 7.19
C LEU A 51 5.21 11.15 7.83
N HIS A 52 5.61 10.78 9.05
CA HIS A 52 6.62 11.50 9.82
C HIS A 52 7.96 11.53 9.09
N TYR A 53 8.46 10.37 8.67
CA TYR A 53 9.79 10.28 8.07
C TYR A 53 9.84 10.74 6.61
N SER A 54 8.71 10.72 5.90
CA SER A 54 8.63 11.20 4.51
C SER A 54 8.23 12.68 4.39
N ASN A 55 8.11 13.41 5.50
CA ASN A 55 7.59 14.78 5.54
C ASN A 55 6.20 14.91 4.88
N GLY A 56 5.33 13.94 5.15
CA GLY A 56 3.95 13.88 4.63
C GLY A 56 3.83 13.39 3.18
N ASN A 57 4.93 13.01 2.52
CA ASN A 57 4.88 12.60 1.11
C ASN A 57 4.32 11.18 0.91
N PHE A 58 4.53 10.29 1.87
CA PHE A 58 4.20 8.87 1.80
C PHE A 58 3.32 8.44 2.97
N GLY A 59 2.47 7.44 2.75
CA GLY A 59 1.57 6.91 3.76
C GLY A 59 0.27 6.38 3.17
N PHE A 60 -0.38 5.50 3.91
CA PHE A 60 -1.66 4.93 3.54
C PHE A 60 -2.79 5.97 3.52
N SER A 61 -2.76 6.97 4.41
CA SER A 61 -3.74 8.07 4.38
C SER A 61 -3.63 8.90 3.11
N ILE A 62 -2.39 9.17 2.65
CA ILE A 62 -2.14 9.87 1.40
C ILE A 62 -2.68 9.08 0.20
N GLN A 63 -2.41 7.78 0.16
CA GLN A 63 -2.93 6.89 -0.88
C GLN A 63 -4.46 6.81 -0.87
N LYS A 64 -5.06 6.76 0.32
CA LYS A 64 -6.52 6.80 0.49
C LYS A 64 -7.10 8.09 -0.09
N GLU A 65 -6.56 9.25 0.28
CA GLU A 65 -7.05 10.54 -0.23
C GLU A 65 -6.99 10.61 -1.76
N ILE A 66 -5.88 10.15 -2.36
CA ILE A 66 -5.75 10.07 -3.82
C ILE A 66 -6.81 9.13 -4.39
N TYR A 67 -6.95 7.92 -3.87
CA TYR A 67 -7.91 6.94 -4.36
C TYR A 67 -9.37 7.41 -4.25
N GLU A 68 -9.75 8.01 -3.11
CA GLU A 68 -11.08 8.58 -2.90
C GLU A 68 -11.34 9.79 -3.82
N SER A 69 -10.32 10.61 -4.10
CA SER A 69 -10.46 11.77 -5.02
C SER A 69 -10.77 11.34 -6.46
N LEU A 70 -10.34 10.14 -6.85
CA LEU A 70 -10.64 9.50 -8.14
C LEU A 70 -12.01 8.80 -8.12
N GLY A 71 -12.78 8.91 -7.04
CA GLY A 71 -14.07 8.25 -6.86
C GLY A 71 -13.98 6.81 -6.36
N GLY A 72 -12.80 6.37 -5.92
CA GLY A 72 -12.55 5.02 -5.41
C GLY A 72 -13.37 4.69 -4.16
N LYS A 73 -13.86 3.46 -4.10
CA LYS A 73 -14.71 2.93 -3.01
C LYS A 73 -14.25 1.52 -2.62
N ARG A 74 -14.98 0.85 -1.74
CA ARG A 74 -14.73 -0.56 -1.39
C ARG A 74 -14.91 -1.46 -2.61
N GLU A 75 -15.93 -1.19 -3.43
CA GLU A 75 -16.17 -1.90 -4.68
C GLU A 75 -15.04 -1.62 -5.66
N TYR A 76 -14.46 -2.69 -6.19
CA TYR A 76 -13.42 -2.55 -7.18
C TYR A 76 -13.94 -1.90 -8.47
N ASN A 77 -13.19 -0.91 -8.97
CA ASN A 77 -13.39 -0.30 -10.27
C ASN A 77 -12.05 -0.28 -11.02
N GLU A 78 -12.02 -0.89 -12.20
CA GLU A 78 -10.80 -1.01 -13.02
C GLU A 78 -10.28 0.33 -13.51
N GLU A 79 -11.16 1.24 -13.96
CA GLU A 79 -10.76 2.55 -14.48
C GLU A 79 -10.10 3.37 -13.38
N ILE A 80 -10.73 3.41 -12.19
CA ILE A 80 -10.20 4.11 -11.02
C ILE A 80 -8.88 3.49 -10.55
N TRP A 81 -8.75 2.16 -10.60
CA TRP A 81 -7.51 1.48 -10.22
C TRP A 81 -6.36 1.79 -11.18
N GLN A 82 -6.64 1.85 -12.48
CA GLN A 82 -5.65 2.23 -13.48
C GLN A 82 -5.21 3.68 -13.31
N GLU A 83 -6.14 4.60 -13.08
CA GLU A 83 -5.86 6.02 -12.83
C GLU A 83 -5.13 6.25 -11.51
N PHE A 84 -5.48 5.50 -10.47
CA PHE A 84 -4.76 5.50 -9.21
C PHE A 84 -3.30 5.06 -9.40
N GLY A 85 -3.07 3.95 -10.13
CA GLY A 85 -1.74 3.47 -10.44
C GLY A 85 -0.89 4.50 -11.18
N ASP A 86 -1.47 5.28 -12.09
CA ASP A 86 -0.78 6.39 -12.75
C ASP A 86 -0.48 7.53 -11.74
N SER A 87 -1.45 7.89 -10.91
CA SER A 87 -1.36 8.97 -9.92
C SER A 87 -0.27 8.76 -8.87
N VAL A 88 -0.12 7.53 -8.39
CA VAL A 88 0.93 7.17 -7.41
C VAL A 88 2.22 6.67 -8.06
N GLY A 89 2.35 6.75 -9.39
CA GLY A 89 3.57 6.38 -10.11
C GLY A 89 3.89 4.88 -10.11
N TRP A 90 2.87 4.03 -10.02
CA TRP A 90 2.99 2.57 -10.10
C TRP A 90 2.89 2.04 -11.54
N LYS A 91 2.65 2.94 -12.50
CA LYS A 91 2.57 2.65 -13.92
C LYS A 91 3.47 3.58 -14.73
N GLU A 92 3.98 3.06 -15.85
CA GLU A 92 4.74 3.83 -16.83
C GLU A 92 4.34 3.37 -18.24
N GLY A 93 4.00 4.32 -19.12
CA GLY A 93 3.57 4.00 -20.49
C GLY A 93 2.37 3.05 -20.55
N GLY A 94 1.44 3.16 -19.60
CA GLY A 94 0.26 2.30 -19.48
C GLY A 94 0.52 0.91 -18.86
N ASN A 95 1.77 0.58 -18.52
CA ASN A 95 2.14 -0.71 -17.95
C ASN A 95 2.43 -0.61 -16.46
N TRP A 96 1.95 -1.58 -15.68
CA TRP A 96 2.27 -1.70 -14.26
C TRP A 96 3.75 -2.00 -14.06
N LEU A 97 4.41 -1.20 -13.21
CA LEU A 97 5.81 -1.37 -12.88
C LEU A 97 6.00 -2.60 -11.98
N ASN A 98 7.08 -3.32 -12.25
CA ASN A 98 7.59 -4.29 -11.28
C ASN A 98 8.17 -3.55 -10.08
N ARG A 99 8.12 -4.17 -8.89
CA ARG A 99 8.69 -3.57 -7.67
C ARG A 99 10.14 -3.09 -7.83
N HIS A 100 10.97 -3.82 -8.56
CA HIS A 100 12.36 -3.46 -8.81
C HIS A 100 12.53 -2.16 -9.61
N ASN A 101 11.48 -1.72 -10.31
CA ASN A 101 11.46 -0.52 -11.15
C ASN A 101 10.76 0.66 -10.45
N LEU A 102 10.27 0.48 -9.22
CA LEU A 102 9.67 1.57 -8.45
C LEU A 102 10.75 2.56 -7.98
N ASN A 103 10.32 3.82 -7.77
CA ASN A 103 11.19 4.88 -7.31
C ASN A 103 11.26 4.90 -5.78
N PHE A 104 12.27 4.24 -5.21
CA PHE A 104 12.53 4.26 -3.76
C PHE A 104 13.38 5.45 -3.32
N SER A 105 13.00 6.66 -3.73
CA SER A 105 13.62 7.90 -3.28
C SER A 105 12.61 8.79 -2.57
N GLN A 106 13.12 9.73 -1.76
CA GLN A 106 12.29 10.75 -1.10
C GLN A 106 11.52 11.64 -2.11
N ASN A 107 12.03 11.75 -3.34
CA ASN A 107 11.47 12.60 -4.40
C ASN A 107 10.47 11.86 -5.29
N ALA A 108 10.09 10.61 -4.95
CA ALA A 108 9.00 9.94 -5.64
C ALA A 108 7.68 10.72 -5.45
N VAL A 109 6.75 10.51 -6.37
CA VAL A 109 5.44 11.18 -6.35
C VAL A 109 4.69 10.91 -5.05
N GLN A 110 3.84 11.86 -4.65
CA GLN A 110 3.06 11.73 -3.44
C GLN A 110 2.23 10.44 -3.44
N GLY A 111 2.23 9.71 -2.31
CA GLY A 111 1.54 8.43 -2.17
C GLY A 111 2.24 7.23 -2.83
N HIS A 112 3.42 7.40 -3.44
CA HIS A 112 4.13 6.30 -4.10
C HIS A 112 4.44 5.12 -3.18
N LEU A 113 4.71 5.40 -1.90
CA LEU A 113 5.02 4.40 -0.88
C LEU A 113 4.06 4.50 0.32
N PRO A 114 3.85 3.39 1.04
CA PRO A 114 4.32 2.03 0.76
C PRO A 114 3.61 1.38 -0.46
N ALA A 115 4.33 0.59 -1.25
CA ALA A 115 3.88 -0.07 -2.47
C ALA A 115 3.06 -1.35 -2.18
N PHE A 116 1.99 -1.18 -1.40
CA PHE A 116 1.12 -2.27 -0.96
C PHE A 116 0.15 -2.69 -2.07
N GLY A 117 0.23 -3.94 -2.54
CA GLY A 117 -0.65 -4.48 -3.58
C GLY A 117 0.02 -4.71 -4.95
N LEU A 118 1.19 -4.12 -5.19
CA LEU A 118 2.05 -4.49 -6.32
C LEU A 118 2.72 -5.83 -6.01
N GLY A 119 2.28 -6.91 -6.66
CA GLY A 119 2.81 -8.27 -6.42
C GLY A 119 4.35 -8.34 -6.33
N LYS A 120 4.83 -9.21 -5.43
CA LYS A 120 6.22 -9.42 -4.96
C LYS A 120 6.80 -8.40 -3.95
N SER A 121 6.00 -7.62 -3.21
CA SER A 121 6.52 -6.85 -2.05
C SER A 121 6.85 -7.71 -0.83
N ILE A 122 6.43 -8.97 -0.82
CA ILE A 122 6.66 -10.00 0.21
C ILE A 122 6.55 -11.34 -0.54
N GLY A 123 6.64 -12.50 0.12
CA GLY A 123 6.14 -13.79 -0.38
C GLY A 123 4.63 -13.81 -0.74
N LEU A 124 4.04 -12.66 -1.04
CA LEU A 124 2.76 -12.41 -1.69
C LEU A 124 2.71 -13.08 -3.06
N ILE A 125 2.34 -14.36 -3.06
CA ILE A 125 1.53 -14.91 -4.14
C ILE A 125 0.18 -14.20 -4.08
N ILE A 126 0.10 -13.02 -4.69
CA ILE A 126 -1.21 -12.42 -4.98
C ILE A 126 -1.76 -13.18 -6.18
N ILE A 127 -2.84 -13.93 -5.97
CA ILE A 127 -3.55 -14.59 -7.07
C ILE A 127 -3.90 -13.48 -8.08
N PRO A 128 -3.52 -13.62 -9.36
CA PRO A 128 -3.66 -12.55 -10.37
C PRO A 128 -5.07 -11.93 -10.43
N THR A 129 -6.10 -12.70 -10.07
CA THR A 129 -7.51 -12.31 -10.10
C THR A 129 -7.98 -11.46 -8.92
N LYS A 130 -7.16 -11.26 -7.86
CA LYS A 130 -7.60 -10.58 -6.62
C LYS A 130 -6.81 -9.33 -6.22
N LYS A 131 -5.70 -8.98 -6.88
CA LYS A 131 -4.87 -7.77 -6.57
C LYS A 131 -5.70 -6.50 -6.34
N ASN A 132 -6.67 -6.36 -7.21
CA ASN A 132 -7.59 -5.26 -7.35
C ASN A 132 -8.53 -5.07 -6.14
N PHE A 133 -8.92 -6.17 -5.49
CA PHE A 133 -9.76 -6.15 -4.29
C PHE A 133 -8.99 -5.90 -2.99
N PHE A 134 -7.66 -6.11 -3.01
CA PHE A 134 -6.83 -5.90 -1.82
C PHE A 134 -6.72 -4.43 -1.46
N PHE A 135 -6.44 -3.57 -2.44
CA PHE A 135 -6.24 -2.15 -2.18
C PHE A 135 -7.56 -1.47 -1.77
N SER A 136 -8.68 -1.80 -2.41
CA SER A 136 -9.98 -1.27 -2.00
C SER A 136 -10.40 -1.75 -0.60
N SER A 137 -10.05 -2.98 -0.19
CA SER A 137 -10.22 -3.46 1.19
C SER A 137 -9.35 -2.67 2.17
N LEU A 138 -8.08 -2.40 1.84
CA LEU A 138 -7.20 -1.57 2.68
C LEU A 138 -7.77 -0.15 2.85
N VAL A 139 -8.19 0.49 1.76
CA VAL A 139 -8.81 1.82 1.81
C VAL A 139 -10.05 1.81 2.70
N GLN A 140 -10.94 0.82 2.54
CA GLN A 140 -12.10 0.70 3.43
C GLN A 140 -11.70 0.50 4.90
N ARG A 141 -10.63 -0.24 5.15
CA ARG A 141 -10.12 -0.43 6.51
C ARG A 141 -9.61 0.88 7.10
N LEU A 142 -8.90 1.70 6.32
CA LEU A 142 -8.44 3.03 6.74
C LEU A 142 -9.63 3.94 7.10
N VAL A 143 -10.70 3.93 6.30
CA VAL A 143 -11.96 4.65 6.59
C VAL A 143 -12.54 4.19 7.94
N THR A 144 -12.63 2.87 8.15
CA THR A 144 -13.16 2.28 9.39
C THR A 144 -12.30 2.64 10.61
N CYS A 145 -10.98 2.69 10.42
CA CYS A 145 -10.02 3.05 11.44
C CYS A 145 -9.90 4.57 11.68
N LYS A 146 -10.61 5.39 10.90
CA LYS A 146 -10.55 6.87 10.95
C LYS A 146 -9.13 7.39 10.74
N ILE A 147 -8.45 6.83 9.73
CA ILE A 147 -7.11 7.22 9.25
C ILE A 147 -7.26 8.02 7.96
#